data_AF-A0A926CFJ1-F1
#
_entry.id   AF-A0A926CFJ1-F1
#
_cell.length_a   1.000
_cell.length_b   1.000
_cell.length_c   1.000
_cell.angle_alpha   90.00
_cell.angle_beta   90.00
_cell.angle_gamma   90.00
#
_symmetry.space_group_name_H-M   'P 1'
#
loop_
_entity.id
_entity.type
_entity.pdbx_description
1 polymer ?
#
loop_
_entity_poly.entity_id
_entity_poly.type
_entity_poly.pdbx_seq_one_letter_code
_entity_poly.pdbx_strand_id
1 'polypeptide(L)'
;GRSARAFASHPRCQRDTEAVINTVFAAVSGQPWDVGAGARSISRRAAEAVLAGCDDQSVGVDCTWPLFLLRQGGFRVAHHATEGMEFETLDRYADQVAELGGPQAWIDRLDRDPGQWALRLEVARVEVAAMAGAQAG
;
A
#
# COMPACT_ATOMS: atom_id res chain seq x y z
N GLY A 1 0.45 -5.42 6.85
CA GLY A 1 1.15 -4.22 6.40
C GLY A 1 2.43 -4.06 7.18
N ARG A 2 3.12 -2.95 6.96
CA ARG A 2 4.37 -2.62 7.65
C ARG A 2 4.06 -2.17 9.08
N SER A 3 4.97 -2.45 10.00
CA SER A 3 5.00 -1.76 11.29
C SER A 3 5.27 -0.25 11.09
N ALA A 4 5.01 0.55 12.12
CA ALA A 4 5.33 1.98 12.07
C ALA A 4 6.82 2.24 11.80
N ARG A 5 7.72 1.41 12.35
CA ARG A 5 9.17 1.51 12.10
C ARG A 5 9.52 1.13 10.67
N ALA A 6 8.98 0.03 10.16
CA ALA A 6 9.23 -0.41 8.78
C ALA A 6 8.69 0.61 7.77
N PHE A 7 7.49 1.15 8.00
CA PHE A 7 6.92 2.23 7.19
C PHE A 7 7.83 3.46 7.18
N ALA A 8 8.35 3.87 8.35
CA ALA A 8 9.25 5.00 8.48
C ALA A 8 10.58 4.84 7.72
N SER A 9 10.99 3.63 7.34
CA SER A 9 12.21 3.42 6.54
C SER A 9 12.10 3.83 5.07
N HIS A 10 10.88 4.06 4.56
CA HIS A 10 10.63 4.39 3.16
C HIS A 10 10.87 5.88 2.84
N PRO A 11 11.14 6.24 1.58
CA PRO A 11 11.21 7.64 1.14
C PRO A 11 9.92 8.40 1.43
N ARG A 12 10.04 9.72 1.64
CA ARG A 12 8.88 10.60 1.90
C ARG A 12 7.87 10.54 0.77
N CYS A 13 8.31 10.51 -0.48
CA CYS A 13 7.40 10.44 -1.63
C CYS A 13 6.47 9.23 -1.56
N GLN A 14 6.91 8.13 -0.92
CA GLN A 14 6.07 6.97 -0.68
C GLN A 14 5.28 7.07 0.63
N ARG A 15 5.93 7.45 1.74
CA ARG A 15 5.26 7.54 3.06
C ARG A 15 4.12 8.55 3.04
N ASP A 16 4.36 9.72 2.48
CA ASP A 16 3.41 10.83 2.52
C ASP A 16 2.17 10.50 1.65
N THR A 17 2.34 9.83 0.51
CA THR A 17 1.23 9.42 -0.35
C THR A 17 0.48 8.21 0.20
N GLU A 18 1.17 7.21 0.74
CA GLU A 18 0.54 6.02 1.35
C GLU A 18 -0.15 6.36 2.67
N ALA A 19 0.28 7.41 3.38
CA ALA A 19 -0.45 7.92 4.54
C ALA A 19 -1.84 8.47 4.16
N VAL A 20 -1.98 9.08 2.98
CA VAL A 20 -3.29 9.52 2.47
C VAL A 20 -4.17 8.31 2.20
N ILE A 21 -3.64 7.28 1.53
CA ILE A 21 -4.34 6.02 1.27
C ILE A 21 -4.83 5.41 2.59
N ASN A 22 -3.93 5.21 3.55
CA ASN A 22 -4.25 4.61 4.84
C ASN A 22 -5.30 5.43 5.61
N THR A 23 -5.25 6.77 5.52
CA THR A 23 -6.26 7.66 6.13
C THR A 23 -7.64 7.46 5.50
N VAL A 24 -7.73 7.41 4.17
CA VAL A 24 -9.00 7.17 3.47
C VAL A 24 -9.52 5.76 3.75
N PHE A 25 -8.65 4.74 3.72
CA PHE A 25 -9.02 3.37 4.05
C PHE A 25 -9.63 3.29 5.45
N ALA A 26 -9.00 3.92 6.44
CA ALA A 26 -9.52 3.98 7.80
C ALA A 26 -10.88 4.69 7.88
N ALA A 27 -11.06 5.79 7.14
CA ALA A 27 -12.33 6.50 7.11
C ALA A 27 -13.48 5.66 6.52
N VAL A 28 -13.21 4.85 5.49
CA VAL A 28 -14.25 4.05 4.83
C VAL A 28 -14.51 2.70 5.47
N SER A 29 -13.54 2.13 6.19
CA SER A 29 -13.62 0.79 6.78
C SER A 29 -13.73 0.77 8.31
N GLY A 30 -13.36 1.88 8.97
CA GLY A 30 -13.11 1.92 10.42
C GLY A 30 -11.82 1.21 10.85
N GLN A 31 -10.97 0.79 9.91
CA GLN A 31 -9.76 0.01 10.17
C GLN A 31 -8.49 0.83 9.93
N PRO A 32 -7.68 1.13 10.95
CA PRO A 32 -6.45 1.94 10.82
C PRO A 32 -5.27 1.08 10.33
N TRP A 33 -5.39 0.49 9.15
CA TRP A 33 -4.43 -0.45 8.60
C TRP A 33 -3.44 0.20 7.64
N ASP A 34 -2.23 -0.34 7.59
CA ASP A 34 -1.30 -0.07 6.48
C ASP A 34 -1.60 -1.05 5.34
N VAL A 35 -2.25 -0.55 4.28
CA VAL A 35 -2.68 -1.34 3.12
C VAL A 35 -1.72 -1.26 1.94
N GLY A 36 -0.90 -0.21 1.86
CA GLY A 36 0.02 0.03 0.74
C GLY A 36 1.27 -0.86 0.70
N ALA A 37 1.36 -1.88 1.55
CA ALA A 37 2.51 -2.78 1.60
C ALA A 37 2.50 -3.86 0.51
N GLY A 38 1.41 -3.99 -0.27
CA GLY A 38 1.26 -5.02 -1.31
C GLY A 38 1.11 -6.46 -0.79
N ALA A 39 1.47 -6.75 0.46
CA ALA A 39 1.46 -8.08 1.04
C ALA A 39 0.09 -8.49 1.58
N ARG A 40 -0.42 -9.62 1.08
CA ARG A 40 -1.65 -10.24 1.59
C ARG A 40 -1.59 -11.77 1.52
N SER A 41 -2.26 -12.40 2.47
CA SER A 41 -2.64 -13.81 2.39
C SER A 41 -4.14 -13.92 2.18
N ILE A 42 -4.57 -14.76 1.25
CA ILE A 42 -5.99 -14.94 0.94
C ILE A 42 -6.34 -16.43 0.92
N SER A 43 -7.47 -16.80 1.51
CA SER A 43 -7.99 -18.17 1.40
C SER A 43 -8.63 -18.37 0.03
N ARG A 44 -8.71 -19.61 -0.43
CA ARG A 44 -9.39 -19.95 -1.69
C ARG A 44 -10.80 -19.37 -1.77
N ARG A 45 -11.60 -19.56 -0.71
CA ARG A 45 -12.98 -19.05 -0.63
C ARG A 45 -13.05 -17.52 -0.73
N ALA A 46 -12.13 -16.82 -0.09
CA ALA A 46 -12.07 -15.35 -0.18
C ALA A 46 -11.66 -14.88 -1.57
N ALA A 47 -10.70 -15.57 -2.21
CA ALA A 47 -10.30 -15.28 -3.58
C ALA A 47 -11.46 -15.51 -4.58
N GLU A 48 -12.20 -16.61 -4.44
CA GLU A 48 -13.39 -16.88 -5.26
C GLU A 48 -14.46 -15.80 -5.09
N ALA A 49 -14.68 -15.32 -3.87
CA ALA A 49 -15.64 -14.24 -3.61
C ALA A 49 -15.21 -12.91 -4.25
N VAL A 50 -13.92 -12.55 -4.13
CA VAL A 50 -13.35 -11.36 -4.79
C VAL A 50 -13.51 -11.46 -6.31
N LEU A 51 -13.14 -12.59 -6.92
CA LEU A 51 -13.28 -12.79 -8.36
C LEU A 51 -14.74 -12.73 -8.85
N ALA A 52 -15.70 -13.11 -7.99
CA ALA A 52 -17.12 -13.10 -8.33
C ALA A 52 -17.79 -11.73 -8.15
N GLY A 53 -17.21 -10.80 -7.40
CA GLY A 53 -17.93 -9.59 -6.96
C GLY A 53 -17.12 -8.32 -6.79
N CYS A 54 -15.80 -8.33 -6.98
CA CYS A 54 -14.95 -7.14 -6.95
C CYS A 54 -14.32 -6.96 -8.34
N ASP A 55 -14.68 -5.87 -9.01
CA ASP A 55 -14.32 -5.56 -10.40
C ASP A 55 -13.06 -4.70 -10.53
N ASP A 56 -12.41 -4.35 -9.42
CA ASP A 56 -11.16 -3.58 -9.43
C ASP A 56 -10.02 -4.42 -10.02
N GLN A 57 -9.47 -3.94 -11.13
CA GLN A 57 -8.32 -4.52 -11.85
C GLN A 57 -7.07 -3.61 -11.77
N SER A 58 -7.12 -2.56 -10.96
CA SER A 58 -6.04 -1.57 -10.83
C SER A 58 -5.11 -1.90 -9.66
N VAL A 59 -4.17 -1.00 -9.34
CA VAL A 59 -3.41 -1.07 -8.08
C VAL A 59 -4.29 -0.87 -6.84
N GLY A 60 -5.52 -0.39 -7.01
CA GLY A 60 -6.55 -0.25 -5.98
C GLY A 60 -6.93 -1.53 -5.23
N VAL A 61 -6.58 -2.71 -5.76
CA VAL A 61 -6.87 -4.02 -5.16
C VAL A 61 -6.31 -4.21 -3.76
N ASP A 62 -5.30 -3.42 -3.38
CA ASP A 62 -4.72 -3.37 -2.03
C ASP A 62 -5.74 -2.85 -1.01
N CYS A 63 -6.63 -1.97 -1.47
CA CYS A 63 -7.72 -1.39 -0.69
C CYS A 63 -9.06 -2.09 -0.95
N THR A 64 -9.42 -2.33 -2.22
CA THR A 64 -10.78 -2.75 -2.58
C THR A 64 -11.09 -4.19 -2.20
N TRP A 65 -10.13 -5.11 -2.30
CA TRP A 65 -10.35 -6.50 -1.90
C TRP A 65 -10.66 -6.65 -0.40
N PRO A 66 -9.85 -6.10 0.53
CA PRO A 66 -10.21 -6.17 1.95
C PRO A 66 -11.50 -5.41 2.26
N LEU A 67 -11.78 -4.27 1.60
CA LEU A 67 -13.07 -3.56 1.76
C LEU A 67 -14.26 -4.41 1.33
N PHE A 68 -14.16 -5.05 0.16
CA PHE A 68 -15.19 -5.93 -0.37
C PHE A 68 -15.48 -7.07 0.61
N LEU A 69 -14.44 -7.76 1.09
CA LEU A 69 -14.59 -8.88 2.04
C LEU A 69 -15.12 -8.43 3.42
N LEU A 70 -14.73 -7.25 3.89
CA LEU A 70 -15.26 -6.66 5.13
C LEU A 70 -16.77 -6.40 5.02
N ARG A 71 -17.23 -5.88 3.87
CA ARG A 71 -18.65 -5.55 3.64
C ARG A 71 -19.52 -6.76 3.36
N GLN A 72 -19.01 -7.71 2.58
CA GLN A 72 -19.73 -8.95 2.28
C GLN A 72 -20.05 -9.75 3.55
N GLY A 73 -19.18 -9.64 4.56
CA GLY A 73 -19.30 -10.39 5.80
C GLY A 73 -19.00 -11.88 5.60
N GLY A 74 -19.00 -12.64 6.69
CA GLY A 74 -18.70 -14.09 6.64
C GLY A 74 -17.24 -14.44 6.37
N PHE A 75 -16.34 -13.46 6.37
CA PHE A 75 -14.89 -13.62 6.30
C PHE A 75 -14.21 -13.02 7.54
N ARG A 76 -13.11 -13.65 7.97
CA ARG A 76 -12.19 -13.04 8.92
C ARG A 76 -11.16 -12.22 8.13
N VAL A 77 -11.34 -10.92 8.11
CA VAL A 77 -10.38 -9.98 7.53
C VAL A 77 -9.60 -9.33 8.67
N ALA A 78 -8.27 -9.38 8.60
CA ALA A 78 -7.40 -8.87 9.65
C ALA A 78 -6.12 -8.29 9.06
N HIS A 79 -5.51 -7.37 9.81
CA HIS A 79 -4.20 -6.81 9.52
C HIS A 79 -3.18 -7.33 10.52
N HIS A 80 -2.04 -7.80 10.00
CA HIS A 80 -0.84 -8.06 10.79
C HIS A 80 0.22 -7.04 10.40
N ALA A 81 0.66 -6.24 11.37
CA ALA A 81 1.78 -5.33 11.21
C ALA A 81 3.08 -6.12 11.39
N THR A 82 4.00 -6.02 10.43
CA THR A 82 5.20 -6.86 10.39
C THR A 82 6.46 -6.01 10.24
N GLU A 83 7.51 -6.40 10.97
CA GLU A 83 8.90 -5.99 10.73
C GLU A 83 9.49 -6.84 9.59
N GLY A 84 10.52 -6.37 8.87
CA GLY A 84 11.07 -7.11 7.72
C GLY A 84 10.42 -6.73 6.39
N MET A 85 9.65 -5.64 6.38
CA MET A 85 9.12 -4.98 5.18
C MET A 85 9.65 -3.54 5.11
N GLU A 86 10.91 -3.32 5.54
CA GLU A 86 11.61 -2.05 5.36
C GLU A 86 11.83 -1.78 3.87
N PHE A 87 12.32 -0.60 3.54
CA PHE A 87 12.61 -0.25 2.15
C PHE A 87 13.70 -1.16 1.54
N GLU A 88 13.25 -2.24 0.89
CA GLU A 88 14.04 -3.38 0.37
C GLU A 88 15.03 -3.01 -0.75
N THR A 89 14.97 -1.76 -1.23
CA THR A 89 15.77 -1.29 -2.38
C THR A 89 17.27 -1.25 -2.08
N LEU A 90 17.66 -1.42 -0.80
CA LEU A 90 19.06 -1.51 -0.40
C LEU A 90 19.73 -2.81 -0.86
N ASP A 91 18.98 -3.92 -0.94
CA ASP A 91 19.55 -5.21 -1.35
C ASP A 91 19.54 -5.36 -2.88
N ARG A 92 18.48 -4.85 -3.54
CA ARG A 92 18.31 -4.96 -4.99
C ARG A 92 19.18 -3.99 -5.79
N TYR A 93 19.54 -2.84 -5.21
CA TYR A 93 20.33 -1.79 -5.86
C TYR A 93 21.60 -1.48 -5.07
N ALA A 94 22.15 -2.48 -4.38
CA ALA A 94 23.29 -2.33 -3.47
C ALA A 94 24.46 -1.55 -4.09
N ASP A 95 24.82 -1.84 -5.34
CA ASP A 95 25.89 -1.15 -6.06
C ASP A 95 25.60 0.34 -6.26
N GLN A 96 24.40 0.68 -6.72
CA GLN A 96 24.00 2.08 -6.95
C GLN A 96 23.83 2.84 -5.64
N VAL A 97 23.37 2.15 -4.59
CA VAL A 97 23.29 2.70 -3.23
C VAL A 97 24.70 3.02 -2.71
N ALA A 98 25.67 2.11 -2.91
CA ALA A 98 27.06 2.35 -2.52
C ALA A 98 27.69 3.51 -3.30
N GLU A 99 27.48 3.57 -4.62
CA GLU A 99 27.93 4.67 -5.48
C GLU A 99 27.38 6.04 -5.06
N LEU A 100 26.13 6.08 -4.58
CA LEU A 100 25.48 7.31 -4.10
C LEU A 100 25.86 7.70 -2.67
N GLY A 101 26.69 6.91 -1.97
CA GLY A 101 27.13 7.20 -0.61
C GLY A 101 26.22 6.63 0.48
N GLY A 102 25.40 5.63 0.14
CA GLY A 102 24.65 4.81 1.08
C GLY A 102 23.13 5.02 1.05
N PRO A 103 22.40 4.28 1.92
CA PRO A 103 20.93 4.23 1.95
C PRO A 103 20.25 5.60 2.00
N GLN A 104 20.74 6.50 2.84
CA GLN A 104 20.12 7.80 3.04
C GLN A 104 20.25 8.69 1.79
N ALA A 105 21.40 8.68 1.12
CA ALA A 105 21.61 9.46 -0.10
C ALA A 105 20.72 8.95 -1.25
N TRP A 106 20.49 7.63 -1.30
CA TRP A 106 19.53 7.03 -2.22
C TRP A 106 18.10 7.49 -1.94
N ILE A 107 17.65 7.42 -0.68
CA ILE A 107 16.32 7.90 -0.26
C ILE A 107 16.14 9.38 -0.60
N ASP A 108 17.12 10.21 -0.25
CA ASP A 108 17.12 11.63 -0.55
C ASP A 108 17.03 11.91 -2.06
N ARG A 109 17.68 11.11 -2.89
CA ARG A 109 17.61 11.22 -4.35
C ARG A 109 16.19 10.94 -4.85
N LEU A 110 15.55 9.88 -4.35
CA LEU A 110 14.17 9.56 -4.69
C LEU A 110 13.21 10.68 -4.25
N ASP A 111 13.42 11.24 -3.06
CA ASP A 111 12.60 12.33 -2.55
C ASP A 111 12.81 13.66 -3.29
N ARG A 112 13.99 13.87 -3.90
CA ARG A 112 14.27 15.04 -4.75
C ARG A 112 13.79 14.89 -6.18
N ASP A 113 13.45 13.68 -6.64
CA ASP A 113 12.98 13.42 -8.00
C ASP A 113 11.47 13.67 -8.12
N PRO A 114 11.01 14.72 -8.83
CA PRO A 114 9.59 14.98 -9.03
C PRO A 114 8.86 13.85 -9.75
N GLY A 115 9.58 13.05 -10.56
CA GLY A 115 9.01 11.88 -11.22
C GLY A 115 8.57 10.79 -10.24
N GLN A 116 9.33 10.58 -9.16
CA GLN A 116 8.92 9.65 -8.09
C GLN A 116 7.67 10.14 -7.37
N TRP A 117 7.59 11.44 -7.08
CA TRP A 117 6.39 12.04 -6.50
C TRP A 117 5.17 11.88 -7.42
N ALA A 118 5.31 12.20 -8.70
CA ALA A 118 4.23 12.06 -9.68
C ALA A 118 3.73 10.62 -9.76
N LEU A 119 4.65 9.64 -9.81
CA LEU A 119 4.31 8.22 -9.80
C LEU A 119 3.53 7.83 -8.54
N ARG A 120 4.03 8.20 -7.35
CA ARG A 120 3.40 7.84 -6.07
C ARG A 120 2.06 8.52 -5.84
N LEU A 121 1.92 9.76 -6.29
CA LEU A 121 0.64 10.48 -6.28
C LEU A 121 -0.38 9.82 -7.22
N GLU A 122 0.04 9.34 -8.39
CA GLU A 122 -0.87 8.63 -9.30
C GLU A 122 -1.36 7.31 -8.70
N VAL A 123 -0.48 6.54 -8.05
CA VAL A 123 -0.88 5.34 -7.29
C VAL A 123 -1.91 5.71 -6.22
N ALA A 124 -1.61 6.71 -5.38
CA ALA A 124 -2.54 7.15 -4.34
C ALA A 124 -3.88 7.63 -4.90
N ARG A 125 -3.87 8.35 -6.03
CA ARG A 125 -5.09 8.79 -6.72
C ARG A 125 -5.95 7.60 -7.16
N VAL A 126 -5.33 6.58 -7.76
CA VAL A 126 -6.03 5.37 -8.21
C VAL A 126 -6.65 4.62 -7.02
N GLU A 127 -5.89 4.38 -5.96
CA GLU A 127 -6.38 3.65 -4.78
C GLU A 127 -7.50 4.41 -4.05
N VAL A 128 -7.35 5.73 -3.87
CA VAL A 128 -8.39 6.57 -3.25
C VAL A 128 -9.66 6.62 -4.10
N ALA A 129 -9.53 6.74 -5.42
CA ALA A 129 -10.68 6.71 -6.32
C ALA A 129 -11.40 5.34 -6.30
N ALA A 130 -10.65 4.25 -6.23
CA ALA A 130 -11.20 2.90 -6.13
C ALA A 130 -12.00 2.71 -4.83
N MET A 131 -11.50 3.21 -3.69
CA MET A 131 -12.24 3.19 -2.42
C MET A 131 -13.51 4.04 -2.45
N ALA A 132 -13.46 5.22 -3.08
CA ALA A 132 -14.61 6.10 -3.23
C ALA A 132 -15.69 5.46 -4.12
N GLY A 133 -15.30 4.89 -5.26
CA GLY A 133 -16.20 4.16 -6.16
C GLY A 133 -16.83 2.94 -5.50
N ALA A 134 -16.07 2.22 -4.68
CA ALA A 134 -16.58 1.11 -3.90
C ALA A 134 -17.69 1.53 -2.91
N GLN A 135 -17.75 2.79 -2.44
CA GLN A 135 -18.83 3.23 -1.54
C GLN A 135 -20.20 3.38 -2.22
N ALA A 136 -20.26 3.40 -3.55
CA ALA A 136 -21.48 3.69 -4.30
C ALA A 136 -22.36 2.46 -4.62
N GLY A 137 -21.99 1.27 -4.16
CA GLY A 137 -22.76 0.02 -4.30
C GLY A 137 -23.13 -0.57 -2.94
#